data_AF-A0A954HNA4-F1
#
_entry.id   AF-A0A954HNA4-F1
#
_cell.length_a   1.000
_cell.length_b   1.000
_cell.length_c   1.000
_cell.angle_alpha   90.00
_cell.angle_beta   90.00
_cell.angle_gamma   90.00
#
_symmetry.space_group_name_H-M   'P 1'
#
loop_
_entity.id
_entity.type
_entity.pdbx_description
1 polymer ?
#
loop_
_entity_poly.entity_id
_entity_poly.type
_entity_poly.pdbx_seq_one_letter_code
_entity_poly.pdbx_strand_id
1 'polypeptide(L)'
;MATYVLAMTGASGAPYALRLLQVLHASGHNIHLLMSYAATRVLVEEVGLDFSADQIDVPQLLNYNARPVPNAAANPGWVKHHTLRDFSAPVASGSARSDGMIICPCSMGTLAAVAQGMSTNLIHRAADVHLKERRKLIVVPRETPL
;
A
#
# COMPACT_ATOMS: atom_id res chain seq x y z
N MET A 1 10.56 6.89 14.09
CA MET A 1 9.80 5.72 13.61
C MET A 1 8.35 6.14 13.45
N ALA A 2 7.81 6.04 12.24
CA ALA A 2 6.44 6.44 11.89
C ALA A 2 5.70 5.22 11.32
N THR A 3 4.37 5.23 11.32
CA THR A 3 3.53 4.15 10.81
C THR A 3 2.69 4.62 9.63
N TYR A 4 2.83 3.94 8.49
CA TYR A 4 2.13 4.28 7.25
C TYR A 4 1.18 3.17 6.81
N VAL A 5 0.15 3.55 6.08
CA VAL A 5 -0.64 2.62 5.27
C VAL A 5 -0.15 2.70 3.83
N LEU A 6 0.23 1.56 3.24
CA LEU A 6 0.60 1.46 1.84
C LEU A 6 -0.40 0.55 1.14
N ALA A 7 -1.10 1.08 0.14
CA ALA A 7 -2.02 0.33 -0.70
C ALA A 7 -1.47 0.19 -2.12
N MET A 8 -1.46 -1.02 -2.66
CA MET A 8 -1.14 -1.32 -4.05
C MET A 8 -2.42 -1.69 -4.81
N THR A 9 -2.66 -1.03 -5.94
CA THR A 9 -3.86 -1.26 -6.77
C THR A 9 -3.49 -1.66 -8.19
N GLY A 10 -4.48 -2.08 -8.99
CA GLY A 10 -4.29 -2.60 -10.35
C GLY A 10 -3.94 -1.58 -11.42
N ALA A 11 -3.17 -0.55 -11.10
CA ALA A 11 -2.48 0.25 -12.10
C ALA A 11 -1.07 -0.30 -12.28
N SER A 12 -0.50 -0.11 -13.47
CA SER A 12 0.88 -0.47 -13.75
C SER A 12 1.86 0.43 -12.96
N GLY A 13 3.07 -0.06 -12.71
CA GLY A 13 4.06 0.60 -11.85
C GLY A 13 4.32 -0.13 -10.54
N ALA A 14 4.19 -1.46 -10.51
CA ALA A 14 4.57 -2.30 -9.38
C ALA A 14 5.99 -2.02 -8.86
N PRO A 15 7.01 -1.77 -9.71
CA PRO A 15 8.36 -1.41 -9.24
C PRO A 15 8.41 -0.19 -8.33
N TYR A 16 7.55 0.82 -8.54
CA TYR A 16 7.49 2.00 -7.68
C TYR A 16 6.98 1.65 -6.28
N ALA A 17 5.92 0.82 -6.21
CA ALA A 17 5.34 0.37 -4.96
C ALA A 17 6.29 -0.50 -4.15
N LEU A 18 6.95 -1.47 -4.80
CA LEU A 18 7.95 -2.32 -4.18
C LEU A 18 9.11 -1.51 -3.65
N ARG A 19 9.63 -0.58 -4.45
CA ARG A 19 10.73 0.27 -4.00
C ARG A 19 10.32 1.16 -2.84
N LEU A 20 9.11 1.71 -2.86
CA LEU A 20 8.57 2.49 -1.75
C LEU A 20 8.46 1.65 -0.47
N LEU A 21 7.91 0.44 -0.56
CA LEU A 21 7.80 -0.50 0.57
C LEU A 21 9.18 -0.79 1.17
N GLN A 22 10.17 -1.13 0.33
CA GLN A 22 11.55 -1.41 0.75
C GLN A 22 12.19 -0.22 1.44
N VAL A 23 12.06 0.98 0.86
CA VAL A 23 12.65 2.21 1.43
C VAL A 23 12.00 2.54 2.78
N LEU A 24 10.68 2.47 2.89
CA LEU A 24 9.98 2.74 4.15
C LEU A 24 10.38 1.74 5.24
N HIS A 25 10.37 0.44 4.91
CA HIS A 25 10.77 -0.63 5.81
C HIS A 25 12.21 -0.44 6.30
N ALA A 26 13.16 -0.29 5.37
CA ALA A 26 14.58 -0.12 5.69
C ALA A 26 14.88 1.20 6.43
N SER A 27 14.06 2.24 6.26
CA SER A 27 14.18 3.50 7.02
C SER A 27 13.60 3.43 8.44
N GLY A 28 13.18 2.24 8.89
CA GLY A 28 12.67 2.04 10.25
C GLY A 28 11.20 2.45 10.42
N HIS A 29 10.41 2.54 9.34
CA HIS A 29 8.98 2.81 9.40
C HIS A 29 8.16 1.54 9.38
N ASN A 30 7.02 1.58 10.08
CA ASN A 30 6.08 0.48 10.14
C ASN A 30 5.05 0.62 9.02
N ILE A 31 4.67 -0.49 8.37
CA ILE A 31 3.76 -0.46 7.22
C ILE A 31 2.60 -1.43 7.42
N HIS A 32 1.38 -0.89 7.34
CA HIS A 32 0.19 -1.67 7.03
C HIS A 32 0.05 -1.77 5.51
N LEU A 33 0.25 -2.96 4.96
CA LEU A 33 0.20 -3.22 3.52
C LEU A 33 -1.19 -3.72 3.13
N LEU A 34 -1.77 -3.12 2.09
CA LEU A 34 -3.04 -3.52 1.49
C LEU A 34 -2.82 -3.77 -0.01
N MET A 35 -3.36 -4.84 -0.57
CA MET A 35 -3.27 -5.09 -2.00
C MET A 35 -4.61 -5.52 -2.59
N SER A 36 -4.96 -4.92 -3.73
CA SER A 36 -6.11 -5.39 -4.51
C SER A 36 -5.76 -6.65 -5.32
N TYR A 37 -6.78 -7.45 -5.66
CA TYR A 37 -6.61 -8.57 -6.59
C TYR A 37 -5.96 -8.13 -7.92
N ALA A 38 -6.38 -6.99 -8.47
CA ALA A 38 -5.78 -6.48 -9.69
C ALA A 38 -4.28 -6.11 -9.52
N ALA A 39 -3.88 -5.67 -8.32
CA ALA A 39 -2.46 -5.40 -8.02
C ALA A 39 -1.62 -6.68 -8.03
N THR A 40 -2.16 -7.81 -7.55
CA THR A 40 -1.41 -9.08 -7.60
C THR A 40 -1.23 -9.56 -9.04
N ARG A 41 -2.22 -9.34 -9.92
CA ARG A 41 -2.06 -9.60 -11.36
C ARG A 41 -0.98 -8.72 -12.00
N VAL A 42 -0.95 -7.43 -11.67
CA VAL A 42 0.10 -6.51 -12.14
C VAL A 42 1.48 -6.94 -11.62
N LEU A 43 1.59 -7.43 -10.38
CA LEU A 43 2.85 -7.96 -9.84
C LEU A 43 3.36 -9.16 -10.66
N VAL A 44 2.46 -10.07 -11.04
CA VAL A 44 2.84 -11.20 -11.91
C VAL A 44 3.38 -10.69 -13.24
N GLU A 45 2.67 -9.76 -13.88
CA GLU A 45 3.00 -9.27 -15.22
C GLU A 45 4.26 -8.41 -15.27
N GLU A 46 4.47 -7.52 -14.30
CA GLU A 46 5.56 -6.54 -14.35
C GLU A 46 6.83 -7.01 -13.64
N VAL A 47 6.71 -7.86 -12.63
CA VAL A 47 7.85 -8.23 -11.78
C VAL A 47 7.98 -9.73 -11.53
N GLY A 48 7.09 -10.56 -12.08
CA GLY A 48 7.16 -12.02 -11.99
C GLY A 48 6.86 -12.58 -10.59
N LEU A 49 6.23 -11.81 -9.71
CA LEU A 49 5.86 -12.25 -8.37
C LEU A 49 4.39 -12.68 -8.34
N ASP A 50 4.14 -13.95 -8.03
CA ASP A 50 2.80 -14.52 -8.02
C ASP A 50 2.30 -14.78 -6.59
N PHE A 51 1.23 -14.06 -6.23
CA PHE A 51 0.59 -14.15 -4.93
C PHE A 51 -0.92 -14.17 -5.10
N SER A 52 -1.59 -14.87 -4.18
CA SER A 52 -3.03 -14.67 -3.99
C SER A 52 -3.28 -13.43 -3.14
N ALA A 53 -4.36 -12.69 -3.39
CA ALA A 53 -4.66 -11.46 -2.64
C ALA A 53 -4.81 -11.68 -1.12
N ASP A 54 -5.09 -12.91 -0.69
CA ASP A 54 -5.24 -13.25 0.73
C ASP A 54 -3.92 -13.75 1.37
N GLN A 55 -2.96 -14.20 0.57
CA GLN A 55 -1.68 -14.73 1.04
C GLN A 55 -0.52 -14.05 0.31
N ILE A 56 0.01 -13.02 0.97
CA ILE A 56 1.13 -12.21 0.49
C ILE A 56 2.39 -12.58 1.24
N ASP A 57 3.44 -12.97 0.50
CA ASP A 57 4.77 -13.18 1.05
C ASP A 57 5.51 -11.84 1.14
N VAL A 58 5.38 -11.19 2.30
CA VAL A 58 6.04 -9.92 2.60
C VAL A 58 7.57 -10.01 2.48
N PRO A 59 8.27 -11.04 3.03
CA PRO A 59 9.69 -11.24 2.77
C PRO A 59 10.06 -11.26 1.29
N GLN A 60 9.29 -11.94 0.43
CA GLN A 60 9.56 -11.97 -1.00
C GLN A 60 9.39 -10.59 -1.66
N LEU A 61 8.38 -9.80 -1.25
CA LEU A 61 8.22 -8.41 -1.71
C LEU A 61 9.41 -7.53 -1.29
N LEU A 62 9.88 -7.66 -0.05
CA LEU A 62 11.00 -6.87 0.49
C LEU A 62 12.33 -7.23 -0.19
N ASN A 63 12.52 -8.49 -0.56
CA ASN A 63 13.75 -8.98 -1.19
C ASN A 63 13.75 -8.88 -2.73
N TYR A 64 12.63 -8.45 -3.34
CA TYR A 64 12.55 -8.27 -4.79
C TYR A 64 13.65 -7.31 -5.27
N ASN A 65 14.48 -7.77 -6.20
CA ASN A 65 15.56 -6.98 -6.80
C ASN A 65 16.34 -6.22 -5.71
N ALA A 66 16.95 -6.96 -4.77
CA ALA A 66 17.57 -6.48 -3.53
C ALA A 66 18.61 -5.35 -3.73
N ARG A 67 18.10 -4.14 -3.96
CA ARG A 67 18.89 -2.93 -4.19
C ARG A 67 19.16 -2.22 -2.87
N PRO A 68 20.40 -1.79 -2.60
CA PRO A 68 20.73 -1.04 -1.39
C PRO A 68 19.78 0.14 -1.18
N VAL A 69 19.34 0.32 0.07
CA VAL A 69 18.58 1.50 0.50
C VAL A 69 19.57 2.47 1.14
N PRO A 70 19.80 3.67 0.55
CA PRO A 70 20.63 4.69 1.17
C PRO A 70 20.05 5.11 2.52
N ASN A 71 20.91 5.36 3.51
CA ASN A 71 20.51 5.80 4.85
C ASN A 71 19.52 4.85 5.55
N ALA A 72 19.65 3.54 5.32
CA ALA A 72 18.88 2.54 6.06
C ALA A 72 19.10 2.71 7.57
N ALA A 73 18.01 2.61 8.33
CA ALA A 73 18.04 2.64 9.79
C ALA A 73 18.73 1.38 10.32
N ALA A 74 19.31 1.48 11.53
CA ALA A 74 19.92 0.34 12.21
C ALA A 74 18.93 -0.83 12.41
N ASN A 75 17.64 -0.51 12.63
CA ASN A 75 16.56 -1.47 12.74
C ASN A 75 15.46 -1.13 11.72
N PRO A 76 15.13 -2.04 10.80
CA PRO A 76 14.00 -1.85 9.89
C PRO A 76 12.66 -1.96 10.65
N GLY A 77 11.62 -1.30 10.15
CA GLY A 77 10.28 -1.37 10.74
C GLY A 77 9.52 -2.64 10.33
N TRP A 78 8.38 -2.93 10.94
CA TRP A 78 7.60 -4.12 10.56
C TRP A 78 6.69 -3.84 9.35
N VAL A 79 6.33 -4.89 8.62
CA VAL A 79 5.34 -4.84 7.54
C VAL A 79 4.26 -5.88 7.84
N LYS A 80 3.00 -5.45 7.88
CA LYS A 80 1.85 -6.32 8.13
C LYS A 80 0.83 -6.17 7.01
N HIS A 81 0.58 -7.25 6.29
CA HIS A 81 -0.49 -7.33 5.30
C HIS A 81 -1.86 -7.50 5.97
N HIS A 82 -2.88 -6.82 5.44
CA HIS A 82 -4.29 -7.06 5.78
C HIS A 82 -5.09 -7.30 4.50
N THR A 83 -6.02 -8.26 4.55
CA THR A 83 -6.88 -8.55 3.41
C THR A 83 -7.90 -7.43 3.20
N LEU A 84 -8.40 -7.29 1.97
CA LEU A 84 -9.34 -6.22 1.64
C LEU A 84 -10.70 -6.30 2.36
N ARG A 85 -11.03 -7.45 2.96
CA ARG A 85 -12.26 -7.70 3.72
C ARG A 85 -12.07 -7.55 5.22
N ASP A 86 -10.84 -7.34 5.69
CA ASP A 86 -10.54 -7.20 7.11
C ASP A 86 -10.87 -5.79 7.64
N PHE A 87 -12.16 -5.50 7.78
CA PHE A 87 -12.62 -4.25 8.42
C PHE A 87 -12.36 -4.20 9.93
N SER A 88 -11.80 -5.27 10.53
CA SER A 88 -11.33 -5.27 11.92
C SER A 88 -9.90 -4.74 12.05
N ALA A 89 -9.17 -4.60 10.92
CA ALA A 89 -7.83 -4.06 10.91
C ALA A 89 -7.79 -2.62 11.46
N PRO A 90 -6.72 -2.22 12.17
CA PRO A 90 -6.60 -0.88 12.76
C PRO A 90 -6.86 0.25 11.75
N VAL A 91 -6.41 0.08 10.50
CA VAL A 91 -6.54 1.06 9.42
C VAL A 91 -7.99 1.37 9.01
N ALA A 92 -8.95 0.54 9.41
CA ALA A 92 -10.38 0.77 9.18
C ALA A 92 -11.00 1.80 10.15
N SER A 93 -10.27 2.19 11.20
CA SER A 93 -10.74 3.08 12.26
C SER A 93 -9.89 4.35 12.39
N GLY A 94 -10.55 5.49 12.62
CA GLY A 94 -9.88 6.75 12.94
C GLY A 94 -9.21 6.75 14.32
N SER A 95 -9.60 5.87 15.24
CA SER A 95 -8.96 5.79 16.57
C SER A 95 -7.54 5.20 16.52
N ALA A 96 -7.26 4.34 15.53
CA ALA A 96 -5.90 3.86 15.29
C ALA A 96 -5.10 4.97 14.62
N ARG A 97 -3.93 5.29 15.17
CA ARG A 97 -3.06 6.34 14.61
C ARG A 97 -2.17 5.78 13.50
N SER A 98 -2.13 6.51 12.39
CA SER A 98 -1.19 6.37 11.29
C SER A 98 -0.73 7.77 10.89
N ASP A 99 0.53 7.90 10.47
CA ASP A 99 1.14 9.18 10.09
C ASP A 99 0.78 9.59 8.66
N GLY A 100 0.29 8.64 7.86
CA GLY A 100 -0.24 8.90 6.52
C GLY A 100 -0.56 7.61 5.76
N MET A 101 -1.22 7.79 4.63
CA MET A 101 -1.52 6.73 3.68
C MET A 101 -0.99 7.08 2.30
N ILE A 102 -0.48 6.06 1.61
CA ILE A 102 -0.04 6.14 0.22
C ILE A 102 -0.76 5.06 -0.57
N ILE A 103 -1.35 5.42 -1.71
CA ILE A 103 -1.85 4.47 -2.71
C ILE A 103 -0.89 4.52 -3.90
N CYS A 104 -0.08 3.46 -4.06
CA CYS A 104 0.97 3.37 -5.06
C CYS A 104 1.11 1.94 -5.61
N PRO A 105 0.95 1.73 -6.93
CA PRO A 105 0.28 2.63 -7.86
C PRO A 105 -1.23 2.71 -7.54
N CYS A 106 -1.88 3.77 -8.01
CA CYS A 106 -3.33 3.99 -7.89
C CYS A 106 -4.02 3.84 -9.25
N SER A 107 -4.97 2.92 -9.37
CA SER A 107 -5.85 2.79 -10.53
C SER A 107 -6.93 3.87 -10.51
N MET A 108 -7.38 4.26 -11.70
CA MET A 108 -8.47 5.24 -11.82
C MET A 108 -9.76 4.74 -11.15
N GLY A 109 -10.00 3.42 -11.12
CA GLY A 109 -11.11 2.82 -10.39
C GLY A 109 -11.02 3.03 -8.86
N THR A 110 -9.85 2.81 -8.26
CA THR A 110 -9.66 3.09 -6.83
C THR A 110 -9.71 4.59 -6.54
N LEU A 111 -9.11 5.42 -7.40
CA LEU A 111 -9.18 6.87 -7.26
C LEU A 111 -10.64 7.38 -7.26
N ALA A 112 -11.45 6.92 -8.22
CA ALA A 112 -12.86 7.26 -8.29
C ALA A 112 -13.63 6.78 -7.04
N ALA A 113 -13.38 5.56 -6.59
CA ALA A 113 -14.03 5.02 -5.40
C ALA A 113 -13.70 5.82 -4.13
N VAL A 114 -12.47 6.29 -3.98
CA VAL A 114 -12.05 7.18 -2.88
C VAL A 114 -12.69 8.56 -3.02
N ALA A 115 -12.68 9.16 -4.22
CA ALA A 115 -13.26 10.47 -4.46
C ALA A 115 -14.77 10.51 -4.18
N GLN A 116 -15.47 9.40 -4.44
CA GLN A 116 -16.91 9.23 -4.18
C GLN A 116 -17.21 8.70 -2.77
N GLY A 117 -16.20 8.42 -1.94
CA GLY A 117 -16.40 7.88 -0.59
C GLY A 117 -17.13 6.53 -0.56
N MET A 118 -16.88 5.66 -1.55
CA MET A 118 -17.64 4.41 -1.70
C MET A 118 -17.36 3.39 -0.58
N SER A 119 -16.18 3.46 0.06
CA SER A 119 -15.77 2.59 1.17
C SER A 119 -16.00 1.07 0.99
N THR A 120 -16.00 0.56 -0.25
CA THR A 120 -16.41 -0.85 -0.54
C THR A 120 -15.39 -1.91 -0.15
N ASN A 121 -14.15 -1.53 0.20
CA ASN A 121 -13.10 -2.43 0.69
C ASN A 121 -12.15 -1.68 1.64
N LEU A 122 -11.20 -2.40 2.24
CA LEU A 122 -10.27 -1.83 3.23
C LEU A 122 -9.37 -0.71 2.69
N ILE A 123 -8.99 -0.73 1.40
CA ILE A 123 -8.22 0.38 0.79
C ILE A 123 -9.07 1.65 0.77
N HIS A 124 -10.30 1.55 0.26
CA HIS A 124 -11.21 2.69 0.17
C HIS A 124 -11.54 3.21 1.57
N ARG A 125 -11.83 2.29 2.51
CA ARG A 125 -12.12 2.63 3.90
C ARG A 125 -10.94 3.31 4.60
N ALA A 126 -9.73 2.80 4.44
CA ALA A 126 -8.54 3.41 5.02
C ALA A 126 -8.31 4.81 4.45
N ALA A 127 -8.55 5.02 3.15
CA ALA A 127 -8.47 6.35 2.54
C ALA A 127 -9.52 7.32 3.12
N ASP A 128 -10.77 6.87 3.27
CA ASP A 128 -11.84 7.66 3.90
C ASP A 128 -11.51 8.03 5.35
N VAL A 129 -10.89 7.10 6.10
CA VAL A 129 -10.37 7.38 7.44
C VAL A 129 -9.31 8.48 7.39
N HIS A 130 -8.36 8.42 6.45
CA HIS A 130 -7.34 9.46 6.35
C HIS A 130 -7.94 10.82 5.97
N LEU A 131 -8.92 10.85 5.06
CA LEU A 131 -9.60 12.08 4.66
C LEU A 131 -10.41 12.68 5.83
N LYS A 132 -11.26 11.89 6.49
CA LYS A 132 -12.12 12.39 7.58
C LYS A 132 -11.34 12.83 8.82
N GLU A 133 -10.21 12.17 9.10
CA GLU A 133 -9.31 12.51 10.21
C GLU A 133 -8.27 13.59 9.83
N ARG A 134 -8.36 14.16 8.61
CA ARG A 134 -7.43 15.16 8.07
C ARG A 134 -5.96 14.73 8.12
N ARG A 135 -5.72 13.43 7.90
CA ARG A 135 -4.37 12.85 7.77
C ARG A 135 -3.92 12.94 6.33
N LYS A 136 -2.61 12.90 6.12
CA LYS A 136 -2.04 12.91 4.78
C LYS A 136 -2.43 11.65 4.02
N LEU A 137 -3.00 11.84 2.84
CA LEU A 137 -3.26 10.82 1.83
C LEU A 137 -2.53 11.22 0.55
N ILE A 138 -1.62 10.36 0.09
CA ILE A 138 -0.88 10.53 -1.17
C ILE A 138 -1.42 9.50 -2.17
N VAL A 139 -1.77 9.96 -3.35
CA VAL A 139 -2.23 9.10 -4.44
C VAL A 139 -1.22 9.18 -5.59
N VAL A 140 -0.78 8.03 -6.08
CA VAL A 140 0.17 7.92 -7.19
C VAL A 140 -0.55 7.28 -8.39
N PRO A 141 -1.37 8.05 -9.13
CA PRO A 141 -2.08 7.51 -10.28
C PRO A 141 -1.11 7.15 -11.41
N ARG A 142 -1.36 6.04 -12.10
CA ARG A 142 -0.63 5.67 -13.33
C ARG A 142 -1.63 5.43 -14.45
N GLU A 143 -1.96 6.48 -15.20
CA GLU A 143 -2.80 6.41 -16.39
C GLU A 143 -2.36 7.43 -17.44
N THR A 144 -2.54 7.11 -18.72
CA THR A 144 -2.38 8.07 -19.82
C THR A 144 -3.10 7.58 -21.08
N PRO A 145 -3.86 8.44 -21.80
CA PRO A 145 -4.22 9.83 -21.46
C PRO A 145 -5.18 9.91 -20.26
N LEU A 146 -5.57 11.13 -19.85
CA LEU A 146 -6.59 11.37 -18.82
C LEU A 146 -7.95 11.64 -19.43
#